data_AF-A0A1B0DB57-F1
#
_entry.id   AF-A0A1B0DB57-F1
#
_cell.length_a   1.000
_cell.length_b   1.000
_cell.length_c   1.000
_cell.angle_alpha   90.00
_cell.angle_beta   90.00
_cell.angle_gamma   90.00
#
_symmetry.space_group_name_H-M   'P 1'
#
loop_
_entity.id
_entity.type
_entity.pdbx_description
1 polymer ?
#
loop_
_entity_poly.entity_id
_entity_poly.type
_entity_poly.pdbx_seq_one_letter_code
_entity_poly.pdbx_strand_id
1 'polypeptide(L)'
;MKCRRSLKTGTDLRQYSQQIEKEFNEVENRSISDYIKESQNIASLHTQIGACDDILERMESMLTNFQHVLSNISTEITSLQRKSVSMSVQLTNRQSVRAQLSQFIEDMAVPEEMIAAIMEAPVTEKDFLTHLNQLNHKLSLVKELSFKESASVNDVREVLENLKIKAMTKIRAYLLEQIYKFRKPMTNYQVPQNAMLKFKFFFEFILSNERQVAQEICSEYVDTMGKIYFSYFKSYSSRLAALQYEEAASKDDLMGVEDTVSKSLFTKTTSLKNKSTVFTIGNRGDVLNQQLEAPILVPHAQQKNK
;
A
#
# COMPACT_ATOMS: atom_id res chain seq x y z
N MET A 1 -116.45 23.74 -24.05
CA MET A 1 -117.34 24.14 -25.17
C MET A 1 -118.45 23.14 -25.55
N LYS A 2 -118.53 21.92 -24.99
CA LYS A 2 -119.60 20.95 -25.33
C LYS A 2 -120.91 21.10 -24.53
N CYS A 3 -120.91 21.65 -23.31
CA CYS A 3 -122.13 21.82 -22.49
C CYS A 3 -123.14 22.85 -23.03
N ARG A 4 -122.75 23.77 -23.93
CA ARG A 4 -123.66 24.79 -24.49
C ARG A 4 -124.47 24.28 -25.68
N ARG A 5 -124.12 23.11 -26.25
CA ARG A 5 -124.87 22.47 -27.36
C ARG A 5 -125.95 21.49 -26.84
N SER A 6 -125.79 20.92 -25.66
CA SER A 6 -126.74 19.96 -25.07
C SER A 6 -128.01 20.59 -24.48
N LEU A 7 -128.10 21.92 -24.36
CA LEU A 7 -129.31 22.62 -23.90
C LEU A 7 -130.29 23.01 -25.02
N LYS A 8 -129.92 22.90 -26.30
CA LYS A 8 -130.80 23.22 -27.44
C LYS A 8 -131.46 22.01 -28.09
N THR A 9 -131.00 20.81 -27.76
CA THR A 9 -131.63 19.54 -28.11
C THR A 9 -132.12 18.97 -26.80
N GLY A 10 -133.44 18.77 -26.64
CA GLY A 10 -134.08 18.33 -25.40
C GLY A 10 -133.74 16.89 -25.02
N THR A 11 -132.47 16.61 -24.79
CA THR A 11 -131.95 15.32 -24.32
C THR A 11 -131.65 15.42 -22.83
N ASP A 12 -132.26 14.52 -22.07
CA ASP A 12 -132.19 14.42 -20.61
C ASP A 12 -130.72 14.44 -20.11
N LEU A 13 -130.39 15.37 -19.19
CA LEU A 13 -129.02 15.55 -18.70
C LEU A 13 -128.45 14.28 -18.04
N ARG A 14 -129.32 13.41 -17.51
CA ARG A 14 -128.94 12.10 -16.97
C ARG A 14 -128.51 11.11 -18.06
N GLN A 15 -129.13 11.15 -19.23
CA GLN A 15 -128.73 10.31 -20.36
C GLN A 15 -127.43 10.81 -20.98
N TYR A 16 -127.22 12.14 -21.01
CA TYR A 16 -125.97 12.73 -21.48
C TYR A 16 -124.78 12.46 -20.53
N SER A 17 -124.99 12.48 -19.20
CA SER A 17 -123.96 12.06 -18.25
C SER A 17 -123.62 10.59 -18.39
N GLN A 18 -124.61 9.71 -18.58
CA GLN A 18 -124.40 8.29 -18.86
C GLN A 18 -123.66 8.05 -20.19
N GLN A 19 -123.92 8.87 -21.21
CA GLN A 19 -123.21 8.82 -22.49
C GLN A 19 -121.75 9.24 -22.34
N ILE A 20 -121.47 10.31 -21.59
CA ILE A 20 -120.10 10.76 -21.30
C ILE A 20 -119.36 9.74 -20.44
N GLU A 21 -120.02 9.13 -19.46
CA GLU A 21 -119.43 8.10 -18.61
C GLU A 21 -119.10 6.83 -19.41
N LYS A 22 -119.91 6.51 -20.44
CA LYS A 22 -119.58 5.48 -21.43
C LYS A 22 -118.41 5.86 -22.32
N GLU A 23 -118.39 7.07 -22.88
CA GLU A 23 -117.25 7.56 -23.69
C GLU A 23 -115.96 7.61 -22.86
N PHE A 24 -116.05 8.00 -21.59
CA PHE A 24 -114.92 8.03 -20.68
C PHE A 24 -114.41 6.63 -20.38
N ASN A 25 -115.31 5.68 -20.05
CA ASN A 25 -114.95 4.28 -19.90
C ASN A 25 -114.37 3.67 -21.19
N GLU A 26 -114.83 4.06 -22.37
CA GLU A 26 -114.26 3.62 -23.64
C GLU A 26 -112.85 4.18 -23.87
N VAL A 27 -112.63 5.46 -23.57
CA VAL A 27 -111.30 6.09 -23.67
C VAL A 27 -110.35 5.56 -22.62
N GLU A 28 -110.82 5.30 -21.41
CA GLU A 28 -110.06 4.68 -20.33
C GLU A 28 -109.68 3.26 -20.71
N ASN A 29 -110.63 2.43 -21.17
CA ASN A 29 -110.34 1.09 -21.67
C ASN A 29 -109.39 1.09 -22.87
N ARG A 30 -109.50 2.07 -23.77
CA ARG A 30 -108.59 2.23 -24.90
C ARG A 30 -107.18 2.62 -24.45
N SER A 31 -107.07 3.54 -23.50
CA SER A 31 -105.79 3.98 -22.92
C SER A 31 -105.12 2.84 -22.15
N ILE A 32 -105.89 2.09 -21.35
CA ILE A 32 -105.42 0.87 -20.69
C ILE A 32 -104.96 -0.15 -21.72
N SER A 33 -105.72 -0.35 -22.81
CA SER A 33 -105.31 -1.27 -23.89
C SER A 33 -104.00 -0.83 -24.56
N ASP A 34 -103.81 0.46 -24.79
CA ASP A 34 -102.59 1.00 -25.39
C ASP A 34 -101.40 0.92 -24.42
N TYR A 35 -101.60 1.17 -23.12
CA TYR A 35 -100.58 0.91 -22.09
C TYR A 35 -100.23 -0.57 -21.96
N ILE A 36 -101.20 -1.47 -22.06
CA ILE A 36 -100.95 -2.91 -22.03
C ILE A 36 -100.15 -3.36 -23.26
N LYS A 37 -100.45 -2.79 -24.44
CA LYS A 37 -99.67 -3.06 -25.66
C LYS A 37 -98.24 -2.54 -25.55
N GLU A 38 -98.07 -1.31 -25.08
CA GLU A 38 -96.73 -0.70 -24.96
C GLU A 38 -95.95 -1.23 -23.77
N SER A 39 -96.62 -1.76 -22.75
CA SER A 39 -96.01 -2.41 -21.58
C SER A 39 -95.06 -3.53 -21.99
N GLN A 40 -95.36 -4.26 -23.06
CA GLN A 40 -94.49 -5.33 -23.56
C GLN A 40 -93.21 -4.78 -24.20
N ASN A 41 -93.29 -3.65 -24.91
CA ASN A 41 -92.11 -2.94 -25.42
C ASN A 41 -91.25 -2.38 -24.29
N ILE A 42 -91.88 -1.71 -23.30
CA ILE A 42 -91.20 -1.16 -22.12
C ILE A 42 -90.52 -2.28 -21.32
N ALA A 43 -91.18 -3.42 -21.14
CA ALA A 43 -90.59 -4.59 -20.49
C ALA A 43 -89.40 -5.13 -21.28
N SER A 44 -89.47 -5.18 -22.62
CA SER A 44 -88.34 -5.62 -23.45
C SER A 44 -87.15 -4.65 -23.36
N LEU A 45 -87.41 -3.34 -23.35
CA LEU A 45 -86.37 -2.31 -23.23
C LEU A 45 -85.72 -2.39 -21.85
N HIS A 46 -86.50 -2.56 -20.78
CA HIS A 46 -85.97 -2.77 -19.43
C HIS A 46 -85.11 -4.04 -19.35
N THR A 47 -85.50 -5.10 -20.05
CA THR A 47 -84.70 -6.33 -20.14
C THR A 47 -83.38 -6.10 -20.89
N GLN A 48 -83.40 -5.31 -21.97
CA GLN A 48 -82.19 -4.93 -22.71
C GLN A 48 -81.27 -4.01 -21.91
N ILE A 49 -81.82 -3.03 -21.18
CA ILE A 49 -81.06 -2.15 -20.28
C ILE A 49 -80.42 -2.99 -19.18
N GLY A 50 -81.17 -3.91 -18.56
CA GLY A 50 -80.62 -4.84 -17.58
C GLY A 50 -79.49 -5.70 -18.16
N ALA A 51 -79.63 -6.19 -19.40
CA ALA A 51 -78.56 -6.94 -20.06
C ALA A 51 -77.32 -6.06 -20.36
N CYS A 52 -77.49 -4.78 -20.69
CA CYS A 52 -76.39 -3.83 -20.84
C CYS A 52 -75.71 -3.54 -19.50
N ASP A 53 -76.48 -3.39 -18.41
CA ASP A 53 -75.95 -3.20 -17.05
C ASP A 53 -75.15 -4.43 -16.61
N ASP A 54 -75.64 -5.66 -16.86
CA ASP A 54 -74.90 -6.90 -16.60
C ASP A 54 -73.56 -6.95 -17.36
N ILE A 55 -73.53 -6.45 -18.60
CA ILE A 55 -72.30 -6.38 -19.39
C ILE A 55 -71.34 -5.33 -18.82
N LEU A 56 -71.86 -4.16 -18.44
CA LEU A 56 -71.06 -3.09 -17.84
C LEU A 56 -70.49 -3.52 -16.49
N GLU A 57 -71.27 -4.19 -15.65
CA GLU A 57 -70.83 -4.76 -14.37
C GLU A 57 -69.70 -5.79 -14.58
N ARG A 58 -69.81 -6.65 -15.62
CA ARG A 58 -68.72 -7.57 -15.98
C ARG A 58 -67.46 -6.84 -16.45
N MET A 59 -67.59 -5.79 -17.25
CA MET A 59 -66.44 -4.99 -17.70
C MET A 59 -65.80 -4.25 -16.53
N GLU A 60 -66.58 -3.69 -15.61
CA GLU A 60 -66.09 -3.05 -14.39
C GLU A 60 -65.36 -4.06 -13.50
N SER A 61 -65.95 -5.23 -13.26
CA SER A 61 -65.31 -6.31 -12.50
C SER A 61 -63.99 -6.75 -13.14
N MET A 62 -63.94 -6.86 -14.48
CA MET A 62 -62.70 -7.18 -15.18
C MET A 62 -61.64 -6.08 -15.01
N LEU A 63 -62.01 -4.81 -15.18
CA LEU A 63 -61.08 -3.67 -15.07
C LEU A 63 -60.56 -3.48 -13.64
N THR A 64 -61.41 -3.64 -12.64
CA THR A 64 -61.04 -3.58 -11.22
C THR A 64 -60.09 -4.72 -10.86
N ASN A 65 -60.32 -5.93 -11.38
CA ASN A 65 -59.38 -7.04 -11.23
C ASN A 65 -58.04 -6.74 -11.91
N PHE A 66 -58.02 -6.18 -13.13
CA PHE A 66 -56.77 -5.77 -13.79
C PHE A 66 -56.03 -4.69 -13.00
N GLN A 67 -56.74 -3.70 -12.47
CA GLN A 67 -56.16 -2.67 -11.61
C GLN A 67 -55.53 -3.28 -10.35
N HIS A 68 -56.21 -4.23 -9.71
CA HIS A 68 -55.68 -4.93 -8.54
C HIS A 68 -54.42 -5.73 -8.87
N VAL A 69 -54.42 -6.48 -9.99
CA VAL A 69 -53.23 -7.22 -10.45
C VAL A 69 -52.06 -6.28 -10.74
N LEU A 70 -52.29 -5.15 -11.42
CA LEU A 70 -51.25 -4.15 -11.69
C LEU A 70 -50.72 -3.51 -10.40
N SER A 71 -51.60 -3.25 -9.44
CA SER A 71 -51.21 -2.72 -8.13
C SER A 71 -50.34 -3.72 -7.36
N ASN A 72 -50.71 -5.00 -7.36
CA ASN A 72 -49.93 -6.06 -6.74
C ASN A 72 -48.56 -6.22 -7.39
N ILE A 73 -48.50 -6.26 -8.73
CA ILE A 73 -47.23 -6.35 -9.45
C ILE A 73 -46.35 -5.13 -9.16
N SER A 74 -46.92 -3.92 -9.16
CA SER A 74 -46.16 -2.69 -8.87
C SER A 74 -45.59 -2.68 -7.45
N THR A 75 -46.37 -3.13 -6.46
CA THR A 75 -45.91 -3.23 -5.07
C THR A 75 -44.84 -4.32 -4.89
N GLU A 76 -44.97 -5.47 -5.56
CA GLU A 76 -43.94 -6.51 -5.59
C GLU A 76 -42.65 -6.02 -6.25
N ILE A 77 -42.72 -5.36 -7.41
CA ILE A 77 -41.55 -4.78 -8.08
C ILE A 77 -40.87 -3.77 -7.18
N THR A 78 -41.63 -2.89 -6.54
CA THR A 78 -41.10 -1.90 -5.60
C THR A 78 -40.43 -2.56 -4.38
N SER A 79 -41.04 -3.62 -3.86
CA SER A 79 -40.50 -4.41 -2.74
C SER A 79 -39.18 -5.10 -3.14
N LEU A 80 -39.14 -5.75 -4.30
CA LEU A 80 -37.93 -6.36 -4.86
C LEU A 80 -36.83 -5.32 -5.11
N GLN A 81 -37.18 -4.15 -5.63
CA GLN A 81 -36.22 -3.07 -5.85
C GLN A 81 -35.62 -2.57 -4.53
N ARG A 82 -36.46 -2.34 -3.50
CA ARG A 82 -35.97 -1.97 -2.15
C ARG A 82 -35.06 -3.04 -1.57
N LYS A 83 -35.42 -4.32 -1.72
CA LYS A 83 -34.60 -5.45 -1.23
C LYS A 83 -33.27 -5.53 -1.97
N SER A 84 -33.26 -5.33 -3.29
CA SER A 84 -32.05 -5.31 -4.11
C SER A 84 -31.09 -4.19 -3.69
N VAL A 85 -31.61 -2.98 -3.48
CA VAL A 85 -30.81 -1.83 -3.00
C VAL A 85 -30.25 -2.11 -1.60
N SER A 86 -31.08 -2.61 -0.68
CA SER A 86 -30.63 -2.95 0.67
C SER A 86 -29.51 -4.01 0.66
N MET A 87 -29.67 -5.05 -0.17
CA MET A 87 -28.66 -6.10 -0.32
C MET A 87 -27.36 -5.57 -0.92
N SER A 88 -27.44 -4.67 -1.90
CA SER A 88 -26.28 -4.02 -2.49
C SER A 88 -25.49 -3.22 -1.44
N VAL A 89 -26.19 -2.43 -0.61
CA VAL A 89 -25.56 -1.68 0.49
C VAL A 89 -24.94 -2.61 1.54
N GLN A 90 -25.60 -3.71 1.88
CA GLN A 90 -25.02 -4.70 2.80
C GLN A 90 -23.76 -5.34 2.22
N LEU A 91 -23.75 -5.62 0.92
CA LEU A 91 -22.61 -6.21 0.23
C LEU A 91 -21.42 -5.25 0.18
N THR A 92 -21.64 -3.97 -0.16
CA THR A 92 -20.57 -2.97 -0.19
C THR A 92 -20.00 -2.73 1.21
N ASN A 93 -20.83 -2.65 2.24
CA ASN A 93 -20.38 -2.53 3.62
C ASN A 93 -19.54 -3.74 4.05
N ARG A 94 -19.98 -4.97 3.73
CA ARG A 94 -19.23 -6.19 4.02
C ARG A 94 -17.90 -6.26 3.27
N GLN A 95 -17.85 -5.82 2.02
CA GLN A 95 -16.61 -5.76 1.24
C GLN A 95 -15.62 -4.77 1.83
N SER A 96 -16.07 -3.59 2.25
CA SER A 96 -15.22 -2.58 2.88
C SER A 96 -14.62 -3.09 4.19
N VAL A 97 -15.44 -3.69 5.06
CA VAL A 97 -14.98 -4.30 6.32
C VAL A 97 -14.04 -5.47 6.06
N ARG A 98 -14.37 -6.34 5.08
CA ARG A 98 -13.50 -7.47 4.70
C ARG A 98 -12.14 -6.99 4.24
N ALA A 99 -12.05 -5.92 3.45
CA ALA A 99 -10.77 -5.38 2.99
C ALA A 99 -9.89 -4.93 4.17
N GLN A 100 -10.47 -4.19 5.12
CA GLN A 100 -9.75 -3.74 6.33
C GLN A 100 -9.31 -4.91 7.21
N LEU A 101 -10.18 -5.90 7.41
CA LEU A 101 -9.84 -7.10 8.18
C LEU A 101 -8.79 -7.97 7.48
N SER A 102 -8.85 -8.11 6.15
CA SER A 102 -7.85 -8.85 5.38
C SER A 102 -6.48 -8.22 5.53
N GLN A 103 -6.40 -6.89 5.37
CA GLN A 103 -5.17 -6.13 5.57
C GLN A 103 -4.61 -6.35 6.99
N PHE A 104 -5.45 -6.25 8.02
CA PHE A 104 -5.02 -6.47 9.39
C PHE A 104 -4.51 -7.91 9.64
N ILE A 105 -5.17 -8.91 9.06
CA ILE A 105 -4.74 -10.32 9.16
C ILE A 105 -3.40 -10.50 8.43
N GLU A 106 -3.23 -9.95 7.23
CA GLU A 106 -1.96 -10.03 6.49
C GLU A 106 -0.81 -9.33 7.26
N ASP A 107 -1.11 -8.22 7.92
CA ASP A 107 -0.15 -7.47 8.72
C ASP A 107 0.26 -8.25 10.00
N MET A 108 -0.68 -8.94 10.66
CA MET A 108 -0.42 -9.70 11.88
C MET A 108 0.05 -11.13 11.64
N ALA A 109 -0.32 -11.77 10.54
CA ALA A 109 0.07 -13.15 10.24
C ALA A 109 1.57 -13.25 10.00
N VAL A 110 2.24 -14.23 10.60
CA VAL A 110 3.65 -14.52 10.36
C VAL A 110 3.71 -15.85 9.59
N PRO A 111 3.97 -15.83 8.28
CA PRO A 111 4.05 -17.07 7.49
C PRO A 111 5.20 -17.96 7.95
N GLU A 112 5.01 -19.27 7.93
CA GLU A 112 6.06 -20.25 8.25
C GLU A 112 7.26 -20.12 7.30
N GLU A 113 7.02 -19.79 6.03
CA GLU A 113 8.07 -19.51 5.04
C GLU A 113 9.00 -18.38 5.48
N MET A 114 8.44 -17.32 6.09
CA MET A 114 9.21 -16.20 6.60
C MET A 114 10.07 -16.61 7.80
N ILE A 115 9.54 -17.47 8.67
CA ILE A 115 10.29 -18.06 9.79
C ILE A 115 11.44 -18.90 9.25
N ALA A 116 11.16 -19.82 8.33
CA ALA A 116 12.16 -20.69 7.72
C ALA A 116 13.25 -19.87 7.00
N ALA A 117 12.87 -18.85 6.23
CA ALA A 117 13.83 -17.99 5.54
C ALA A 117 14.74 -17.23 6.52
N ILE A 118 14.21 -16.67 7.60
CA ILE A 118 15.03 -15.98 8.60
C ILE A 118 15.97 -16.97 9.31
N MET A 119 15.49 -18.18 9.61
CA MET A 119 16.25 -19.20 10.31
C MET A 119 17.36 -19.81 9.44
N GLU A 120 17.04 -20.22 8.23
CA GLU A 120 17.89 -21.08 7.39
C GLU A 120 18.64 -20.32 6.30
N ALA A 121 18.02 -19.32 5.66
CA ALA A 121 18.62 -18.66 4.50
C ALA A 121 19.89 -17.88 4.88
N PRO A 122 20.96 -17.92 4.07
CA PRO A 122 22.15 -17.13 4.32
C PRO A 122 21.89 -15.62 4.16
N VAL A 123 22.58 -14.81 4.95
CA VAL A 123 22.41 -13.35 5.02
C VAL A 123 22.76 -12.64 3.69
N THR A 124 23.48 -13.32 2.80
CA THR A 124 23.87 -12.81 1.48
C THR A 124 22.78 -12.91 0.42
N GLU A 125 21.74 -13.70 0.64
CA GLU A 125 20.66 -13.90 -0.33
C GLU A 125 19.61 -12.78 -0.30
N LYS A 126 19.00 -12.52 -1.47
CA LYS A 126 17.95 -11.50 -1.61
C LYS A 126 16.68 -11.87 -0.84
N ASP A 127 16.41 -13.17 -0.70
CA ASP A 127 15.21 -13.67 -0.04
C ASP A 127 15.24 -13.33 1.46
N PHE A 128 16.41 -13.48 2.11
CA PHE A 128 16.62 -13.04 3.49
C PHE A 128 16.35 -11.54 3.65
N LEU A 129 16.84 -10.70 2.73
CA LEU A 129 16.64 -9.25 2.80
C LEU A 129 15.16 -8.86 2.60
N THR A 130 14.44 -9.57 1.73
CA THR A 130 13.01 -9.35 1.50
C THR A 130 12.20 -9.67 2.76
N HIS A 131 12.43 -10.84 3.36
CA HIS A 131 11.77 -11.24 4.59
C HIS A 131 12.19 -10.40 5.81
N LEU A 132 13.43 -9.90 5.85
CA LEU A 132 13.89 -8.98 6.89
C LEU A 132 13.15 -7.62 6.82
N ASN A 133 12.89 -7.11 5.61
CA ASN A 133 12.08 -5.89 5.44
C ASN A 133 10.64 -6.11 5.92
N GLN A 134 10.04 -7.25 5.57
CA GLN A 134 8.71 -7.63 6.05
C GLN A 134 8.68 -7.75 7.58
N LEU A 135 9.71 -8.35 8.18
CA LEU A 135 9.85 -8.44 9.64
C LEU A 135 9.92 -7.06 10.28
N ASN A 136 10.73 -6.16 9.72
CA ASN A 136 10.87 -4.80 10.25
C ASN A 136 9.55 -4.02 10.19
N HIS A 137 8.79 -4.16 9.11
CA HIS A 137 7.47 -3.55 8.99
C HIS A 137 6.51 -4.10 10.05
N LYS A 138 6.42 -5.43 10.18
CA LYS A 138 5.58 -6.10 11.18
C LYS A 138 5.96 -5.70 12.62
N LEU A 139 7.24 -5.60 12.93
CA LEU A 139 7.73 -5.12 14.23
C LEU A 139 7.33 -3.66 14.50
N SER A 140 7.35 -2.78 13.49
CA SER A 140 6.87 -1.40 13.63
C SER A 140 5.37 -1.35 13.90
N LEU A 141 4.58 -2.11 13.15
CA LEU A 141 3.13 -2.20 13.34
C LEU A 141 2.78 -2.73 14.72
N VAL A 142 3.47 -3.77 15.21
CA VAL A 142 3.24 -4.30 16.56
C VAL A 142 3.61 -3.28 17.64
N LYS A 143 4.67 -2.48 17.45
CA LYS A 143 5.01 -1.37 18.36
C LYS A 143 3.90 -0.31 18.39
N GLU A 144 3.34 0.05 17.23
CA GLU A 144 2.24 1.02 17.13
C GLU A 144 0.91 0.48 17.69
N LEU A 145 0.62 -0.80 17.46
CA LEU A 145 -0.61 -1.46 17.93
C LEU A 145 -0.54 -1.89 19.40
N SER A 146 0.66 -1.94 19.99
CA SER A 146 0.86 -2.24 21.40
C SER A 146 0.10 -1.29 22.34
N PHE A 147 -0.21 -0.07 21.89
CA PHE A 147 -1.00 0.89 22.66
C PHE A 147 -2.50 0.54 22.76
N LYS A 148 -2.99 -0.39 21.94
CA LYS A 148 -4.40 -0.78 21.87
C LYS A 148 -4.72 -2.10 22.59
N GLU A 149 -3.74 -2.71 23.26
CA GLU A 149 -3.89 -3.95 24.06
C GLU A 149 -4.74 -5.05 23.39
N SER A 150 -4.53 -5.29 22.09
CA SER A 150 -5.23 -6.37 21.38
C SER A 150 -4.61 -7.74 21.72
N ALA A 151 -5.44 -8.73 22.05
CA ALA A 151 -4.99 -10.10 22.37
C ALA A 151 -4.14 -10.71 21.25
N SER A 152 -4.52 -10.51 19.99
CA SER A 152 -3.79 -11.02 18.81
C SER A 152 -2.38 -10.47 18.69
N VAL A 153 -2.13 -9.25 19.19
CA VAL A 153 -0.79 -8.65 19.20
C VAL A 153 0.10 -9.35 20.22
N ASN A 154 -0.45 -9.77 21.37
CA ASN A 154 0.31 -10.48 22.38
C ASN A 154 0.73 -11.88 21.91
N ASP A 155 -0.15 -12.60 21.19
CA ASP A 155 0.15 -13.93 20.67
C ASP A 155 1.29 -13.92 19.65
N VAL A 156 1.32 -12.91 18.78
CA VAL A 156 2.35 -12.80 17.73
C VAL A 156 3.63 -12.13 18.22
N ARG A 157 3.56 -11.32 19.29
CA ARG A 157 4.69 -10.55 19.82
C ARG A 157 5.88 -11.44 20.16
N GLU A 158 5.66 -12.55 20.86
CA GLU A 158 6.75 -13.43 21.27
C GLU A 158 7.48 -14.03 20.06
N VAL A 159 6.74 -14.47 19.04
CA VAL A 159 7.31 -15.03 17.81
C VAL A 159 8.13 -13.99 17.06
N LEU A 160 7.61 -12.76 16.92
CA LEU A 160 8.33 -11.67 16.24
C LEU A 160 9.58 -11.24 17.02
N GLU A 161 9.52 -11.20 18.34
CA GLU A 161 10.68 -10.89 19.19
C GLU A 161 11.76 -11.96 19.07
N ASN A 162 11.39 -13.25 19.06
CA ASN A 162 12.32 -14.35 18.83
C ASN A 162 12.95 -14.30 17.44
N LEU A 163 12.16 -14.00 16.39
CA LEU A 163 12.66 -13.80 15.04
C LEU A 163 13.61 -12.60 14.94
N LYS A 164 13.29 -11.50 15.62
CA LYS A 164 14.13 -10.31 15.72
C LYS A 164 15.49 -10.65 16.30
N ILE A 165 15.53 -11.35 17.45
CA ILE A 165 16.77 -11.77 18.11
C ILE A 165 17.60 -12.67 17.19
N LYS A 166 16.97 -13.64 16.51
CA LYS A 166 17.65 -14.53 15.58
C LYS A 166 18.23 -13.77 14.39
N ALA A 167 17.45 -12.89 13.76
CA ALA A 167 17.87 -12.08 12.63
C ALA A 167 19.06 -11.19 13.01
N MET A 168 18.98 -10.49 14.15
CA MET A 168 20.07 -9.66 14.66
C MET A 168 21.35 -10.47 14.91
N THR A 169 21.23 -11.68 15.46
CA THR A 169 22.38 -12.56 15.71
C THR A 169 23.09 -12.95 14.41
N LYS A 170 22.33 -13.33 13.38
CA LYS A 170 22.88 -13.68 12.06
C LYS A 170 23.54 -12.48 11.37
N ILE A 171 22.87 -11.33 11.40
CA ILE A 171 23.39 -10.09 10.80
C ILE A 171 24.66 -9.65 11.52
N ARG A 172 24.69 -9.68 12.86
CA ARG A 172 25.87 -9.35 13.67
C ARG A 172 27.04 -10.26 13.31
N ALA A 173 26.83 -11.57 13.26
CA ALA A 173 27.86 -12.53 12.89
C ALA A 173 28.43 -12.23 11.49
N TYR A 174 27.56 -11.96 10.52
CA TYR A 174 27.97 -11.59 9.17
C TYR A 174 28.78 -10.29 9.13
N LEU A 175 28.32 -9.23 9.79
CA LEU A 175 29.02 -7.94 9.81
C LEU A 175 30.40 -8.05 10.48
N LEU A 176 30.49 -8.77 11.61
CA LEU A 176 31.76 -9.03 12.27
C LEU A 176 32.71 -9.86 11.39
N GLU A 177 32.20 -10.87 10.67
CA GLU A 177 33.00 -11.64 9.72
C GLU A 177 33.57 -10.76 8.60
N GLN A 178 32.77 -9.81 8.08
CA GLN A 178 33.25 -8.84 7.09
C GLN A 178 34.31 -7.90 7.67
N ILE A 179 34.14 -7.45 8.92
CA ILE A 179 35.13 -6.63 9.62
C ILE A 179 36.44 -7.41 9.79
N TYR A 180 36.37 -8.68 10.18
CA TYR A 180 37.55 -9.52 10.35
C TYR A 180 38.29 -9.82 9.04
N LYS A 181 37.60 -9.81 7.89
CA LYS A 181 38.28 -9.92 6.58
C LYS A 181 39.25 -8.77 6.33
N PHE A 182 39.06 -7.59 6.92
CA PHE A 182 40.02 -6.48 6.82
C PHE A 182 41.36 -6.78 7.50
N ARG A 183 41.41 -7.70 8.48
CA ARG A 183 42.66 -8.07 9.17
C ARG A 183 43.62 -8.87 8.29
N LYS A 184 43.16 -9.41 7.15
CA LYS A 184 44.02 -10.17 6.26
C LYS A 184 45.10 -9.27 5.64
N PRO A 185 46.39 -9.61 5.81
CA PRO A 185 47.47 -8.80 5.27
C PRO A 185 47.34 -8.71 3.75
N MET A 186 47.70 -7.54 3.22
CA MET A 186 47.68 -7.23 1.78
C MET A 186 46.31 -7.15 1.11
N THR A 187 45.23 -7.02 1.88
CA THR A 187 43.88 -6.78 1.35
C THR A 187 43.69 -5.31 1.00
N ASN A 188 43.19 -5.02 -0.21
CA ASN A 188 42.67 -3.68 -0.51
C ASN A 188 41.38 -3.46 0.29
N TYR A 189 41.48 -2.80 1.45
CA TYR A 189 40.35 -2.57 2.35
C TYR A 189 39.22 -1.74 1.71
N GLN A 190 39.45 -1.02 0.61
CA GLN A 190 38.40 -0.29 -0.11
C GLN A 190 37.39 -1.24 -0.78
N VAL A 191 37.84 -2.42 -1.25
CA VAL A 191 36.96 -3.36 -1.94
C VAL A 191 35.93 -3.98 -0.98
N PRO A 192 36.29 -4.54 0.19
CA PRO A 192 35.31 -5.02 1.15
C PRO A 192 34.51 -3.89 1.80
N GLN A 193 35.05 -2.66 1.96
CA GLN A 193 34.27 -1.49 2.40
C GLN A 193 33.11 -1.20 1.43
N ASN A 194 33.38 -1.15 0.13
CA ASN A 194 32.34 -0.96 -0.88
C ASN A 194 31.33 -2.13 -0.92
N ALA A 195 31.77 -3.36 -0.66
CA ALA A 195 30.88 -4.50 -0.54
C ALA A 195 29.95 -4.39 0.69
N MET A 196 30.46 -3.90 1.83
CA MET A 196 29.65 -3.69 3.04
C MET A 196 28.58 -2.59 2.86
N LEU A 197 28.85 -1.56 2.05
CA LEU A 197 27.87 -0.50 1.77
C LEU A 197 26.59 -1.02 1.11
N LYS A 198 26.67 -2.12 0.33
CA LYS A 198 25.49 -2.77 -0.25
C LYS A 198 24.52 -3.32 0.80
N PHE A 199 25.01 -3.57 2.02
CA PHE A 199 24.26 -4.11 3.14
C PHE A 199 23.90 -3.05 4.19
N LYS A 200 23.80 -1.77 3.79
CA LYS A 200 23.41 -0.64 4.66
C LYS A 200 22.18 -0.94 5.53
N PHE A 201 21.16 -1.57 4.93
CA PHE A 201 19.91 -1.89 5.60
C PHE A 201 20.09 -2.78 6.84
N PHE A 202 21.09 -3.65 6.86
CA PHE A 202 21.39 -4.49 8.02
C PHE A 202 21.80 -3.68 9.25
N PHE A 203 22.62 -2.65 9.03
CA PHE A 203 23.03 -1.76 10.11
C PHE A 203 21.87 -0.88 10.57
N GLU A 204 21.06 -0.37 9.64
CA GLU A 204 19.83 0.39 9.97
C GLU A 204 18.86 -0.47 10.80
N PHE A 205 18.63 -1.73 10.41
CA PHE A 205 17.78 -2.67 11.14
C PHE A 205 18.27 -2.92 12.57
N ILE A 206 19.58 -3.12 12.77
CA ILE A 206 20.14 -3.27 14.12
C ILE A 206 19.99 -1.96 14.91
N LEU A 207 20.31 -0.81 14.32
CA LEU A 207 20.25 0.49 15.00
C LEU A 207 18.81 0.84 15.47
N SER A 208 17.80 0.50 14.68
CA SER A 208 16.39 0.73 15.00
C SER A 208 15.85 -0.17 16.12
N ASN A 209 16.49 -1.32 16.37
CA ASN A 209 16.05 -2.30 17.36
C ASN A 209 16.93 -2.32 18.60
N GLU A 210 18.24 -2.51 18.45
CA GLU A 210 19.21 -2.66 19.53
C GLU A 210 20.45 -1.78 19.33
N ARG A 211 20.46 -0.62 19.99
CA ARG A 211 21.55 0.37 19.86
C ARG A 211 22.89 -0.13 20.39
N GLN A 212 22.88 -0.98 21.42
CA GLN A 212 24.10 -1.53 22.02
C GLN A 212 24.86 -2.41 21.03
N VAL A 213 24.15 -3.28 20.30
CA VAL A 213 24.73 -4.16 19.28
C VAL A 213 25.30 -3.34 18.12
N ALA A 214 24.60 -2.28 17.70
CA ALA A 214 25.12 -1.38 16.66
C ALA A 214 26.43 -0.70 17.11
N GLN A 215 26.50 -0.24 18.37
CA GLN A 215 27.69 0.39 18.92
C GLN A 215 28.87 -0.60 19.00
N GLU A 216 28.62 -1.85 19.38
CA GLU A 216 29.63 -2.92 19.39
C GLU A 216 30.26 -3.10 18.00
N ILE A 217 29.43 -3.25 16.96
CA ILE A 217 29.89 -3.43 15.58
C ILE A 217 30.71 -2.21 15.10
N CYS A 218 30.25 -1.00 15.42
CA CYS A 218 30.99 0.22 15.11
C CYS A 218 32.35 0.27 15.82
N SER A 219 32.39 -0.05 17.12
CA SER A 219 33.64 -0.08 17.89
C SER A 219 34.64 -1.08 17.30
N GLU A 220 34.19 -2.30 17.00
CA GLU A 220 35.05 -3.33 16.43
C GLU A 220 35.60 -2.93 15.04
N TYR A 221 34.80 -2.23 14.23
CA TYR A 221 35.24 -1.67 12.96
C TYR A 221 36.29 -0.56 13.16
N VAL A 222 36.03 0.40 14.05
CA VAL A 222 36.96 1.50 14.36
C VAL A 222 38.27 0.96 14.90
N ASP A 223 38.24 -0.01 15.81
CA ASP A 223 39.44 -0.62 16.38
C ASP A 223 40.25 -1.40 15.34
N THR A 224 39.56 -2.18 14.50
CA THR A 224 40.22 -2.96 13.44
C THR A 224 40.85 -2.04 12.40
N MET A 225 40.11 -1.03 11.94
CA MET A 225 40.59 -0.10 10.93
C MET A 225 41.67 0.84 11.49
N GLY A 226 41.55 1.25 12.76
CA GLY A 226 42.56 2.03 13.47
C GLY A 226 43.90 1.29 13.55
N LYS A 227 43.89 -0.02 13.90
CA LYS A 227 45.11 -0.86 13.89
C LYS A 227 45.72 -0.99 12.50
N ILE A 228 44.88 -1.16 11.47
CA ILE A 228 45.33 -1.26 10.07
C ILE A 228 45.99 0.04 9.61
N TYR A 229 45.32 1.19 9.80
CA TYR A 229 45.88 2.50 9.45
C TYR A 229 47.17 2.78 10.23
N PHE A 230 47.19 2.51 11.54
CA PHE A 230 48.40 2.66 12.33
C PHE A 230 49.55 1.81 11.80
N SER A 231 49.31 0.55 11.44
CA SER A 231 50.33 -0.32 10.85
C SER A 231 50.86 0.24 9.52
N TYR A 232 49.98 0.75 8.66
CA TYR A 232 50.38 1.36 7.40
C TYR A 232 51.20 2.64 7.60
N PHE A 233 50.72 3.56 8.45
CA PHE A 233 51.43 4.80 8.75
C PHE A 233 52.76 4.55 9.46
N LYS A 234 52.82 3.57 10.38
CA LYS A 234 54.07 3.16 11.03
C LYS A 234 55.06 2.61 10.01
N SER A 235 54.62 1.69 9.14
CA SER A 235 55.49 1.16 8.07
C SER A 235 55.94 2.25 7.10
N TYR A 236 55.06 3.18 6.74
CA TYR A 236 55.37 4.30 5.86
C TYR A 236 56.38 5.24 6.51
N SER A 237 56.16 5.62 7.76
CA SER A 237 57.08 6.44 8.56
C SER A 237 58.45 5.79 8.70
N SER A 238 58.52 4.47 8.99
CA SER A 238 59.80 3.75 9.06
C SER A 238 60.53 3.71 7.70
N ARG A 239 59.80 3.59 6.58
CA ARG A 239 60.41 3.65 5.24
C ARG A 239 60.92 5.06 4.92
N LEU A 240 60.16 6.10 5.27
CA LEU A 240 60.60 7.49 5.12
C LEU A 240 61.84 7.79 5.98
N ALA A 241 61.87 7.30 7.23
CA ALA A 241 63.03 7.44 8.09
C ALA A 241 64.27 6.75 7.52
N ALA A 242 64.12 5.58 6.89
CA ALA A 242 65.21 4.89 6.20
C ALA A 242 65.70 5.61 4.93
N LEU A 243 64.87 6.47 4.33
CA LEU A 243 65.25 7.33 3.19
C LEU A 243 65.90 8.65 3.64
N GLN A 244 65.90 8.94 4.94
CA GLN A 244 66.62 10.08 5.48
C GLN A 244 68.13 9.80 5.39
N TYR A 245 68.86 10.67 4.70
CA TYR A 245 70.32 10.59 4.64
C TYR A 245 70.88 10.72 6.07
N GLU A 246 71.71 9.77 6.51
CA GLU A 246 72.32 9.79 7.86
C GLU A 246 73.21 11.02 8.08
N GLU A 247 73.79 11.58 7.02
CA GLU A 247 74.57 12.81 7.06
C GLU A 247 73.67 14.02 6.78
N ALA A 248 73.25 14.72 7.83
CA ALA A 248 72.66 16.05 7.71
C ALA A 248 73.76 17.07 7.42
N ALA A 249 73.51 17.99 6.47
CA ALA A 249 74.45 19.05 6.14
C ALA A 249 74.76 19.91 7.39
N SER A 250 76.01 19.93 7.81
CA SER A 250 76.52 20.78 8.88
C SER A 250 76.92 22.15 8.32
N LYS A 251 77.08 23.15 9.19
CA LYS A 251 77.63 24.49 8.83
C LYS A 251 79.03 24.40 8.20
N ASP A 252 79.74 23.31 8.45
CA ASP A 252 81.08 23.04 7.93
C ASP A 252 81.08 22.31 6.56
N ASP A 253 79.90 21.92 6.04
CA ASP A 253 79.78 21.32 4.72
C ASP A 253 79.73 22.43 3.66
N LEU A 254 80.81 22.56 2.88
CA LEU A 254 80.95 23.59 1.84
C LEU A 254 80.87 22.95 0.43
N MET A 255 79.97 23.45 -0.41
CA MET A 255 79.94 23.08 -1.84
C MET A 255 81.13 23.71 -2.58
N GLY A 256 81.85 22.92 -3.39
CA GLY A 256 82.90 23.44 -4.27
C GLY A 256 84.28 23.60 -3.63
N VAL A 257 84.61 22.82 -2.59
CA VAL A 257 86.00 22.70 -2.14
C VAL A 257 86.78 21.94 -3.22
N GLU A 258 87.68 22.62 -3.92
CA GLU A 258 88.70 21.93 -4.71
C GLU A 258 89.56 21.10 -3.76
N ASP A 259 89.71 19.82 -4.07
CA ASP A 259 90.47 18.85 -3.28
C ASP A 259 91.97 19.12 -3.42
N THR A 260 92.42 20.27 -2.90
CA THR A 260 93.83 20.60 -2.74
C THR A 260 94.31 19.85 -1.52
N VAL A 261 94.71 18.59 -1.74
CA VAL A 261 95.28 17.72 -0.72
C VAL A 261 96.61 18.32 -0.23
N SER A 262 96.55 19.29 0.66
CA SER A 262 97.70 19.70 1.47
C SER A 262 97.86 18.68 2.60
N LYS A 263 98.81 17.76 2.41
CA LYS A 263 99.19 16.76 3.42
C LYS A 263 99.83 17.46 4.62
N SER A 264 99.05 17.76 5.65
CA SER A 264 99.54 18.17 6.97
C SER A 264 99.31 17.04 7.97
N LEU A 265 100.37 16.62 8.68
CA LEU A 265 100.43 15.37 9.47
C LEU A 265 99.82 15.45 10.89
N PHE A 266 99.06 16.49 11.22
CA PHE A 266 98.49 16.66 12.58
C PHE A 266 97.01 17.02 12.66
N THR A 267 96.28 17.00 11.54
CA THR A 267 94.82 17.15 11.54
C THR A 267 94.16 15.80 11.35
N LYS A 268 93.36 15.35 12.34
CA LYS A 268 92.44 14.22 12.18
C LYS A 268 91.53 14.55 11.00
N THR A 269 91.82 13.96 9.85
CA THR A 269 90.92 13.97 8.71
C THR A 269 89.75 13.08 9.08
N THR A 270 88.64 13.68 9.49
CA THR A 270 87.34 13.04 9.46
C THR A 270 87.04 12.79 7.99
N SER A 271 87.44 11.62 7.51
CA SER A 271 87.07 11.07 6.20
C SER A 271 85.55 10.86 6.22
N LEU A 272 84.80 11.91 5.89
CA LEU A 272 83.42 11.82 5.46
C LEU A 272 83.45 11.05 4.14
N LYS A 273 83.01 9.78 4.18
CA LYS A 273 83.08 8.87 3.04
C LYS A 273 82.18 9.29 1.87
N ASN A 274 81.40 10.37 1.99
CA ASN A 274 80.40 10.74 0.98
C ASN A 274 80.12 12.26 0.89
N LYS A 275 81.15 13.11 0.82
CA LYS A 275 80.99 14.57 0.64
C LYS A 275 80.20 14.99 -0.61
N SER A 276 80.17 14.17 -1.66
CA SER A 276 79.41 14.46 -2.87
C SER A 276 77.90 14.33 -2.68
N THR A 277 77.42 13.54 -1.70
CA THR A 277 75.98 13.24 -1.56
C THR A 277 75.20 14.22 -0.69
N VAL A 278 75.89 15.03 0.13
CA VAL A 278 75.24 15.97 1.07
C VAL A 278 74.46 17.06 0.31
N PHE A 279 74.97 17.47 -0.85
CA PHE A 279 74.46 18.58 -1.65
C PHE A 279 73.96 18.21 -3.04
N THR A 280 74.17 16.97 -3.50
CA THR A 280 73.58 16.50 -4.76
C THR A 280 72.08 16.32 -4.63
N ILE A 281 71.33 16.93 -5.54
CA ILE A 281 69.87 16.78 -5.64
C ILE A 281 69.49 15.34 -6.05
N GLY A 282 70.38 14.58 -6.71
CA GLY A 282 70.17 13.18 -7.07
C GLY A 282 68.81 12.95 -7.76
N ASN A 283 68.15 11.83 -7.48
CA ASN A 283 66.80 11.54 -8.00
C ASN A 283 65.68 12.25 -7.22
N ARG A 284 65.97 13.25 -6.38
CA ARG A 284 64.92 13.96 -5.60
C ARG A 284 63.91 14.66 -6.51
N GLY A 285 64.31 15.07 -7.72
CA GLY A 285 63.41 15.60 -8.75
C GLY A 285 62.36 14.59 -9.22
N ASP A 286 62.75 13.32 -9.39
CA ASP A 286 61.83 12.25 -9.79
C ASP A 286 60.87 11.87 -8.65
N VAL A 287 61.36 11.92 -7.40
CA VAL A 287 60.53 11.72 -6.20
C VAL A 287 59.47 12.82 -6.06
N LEU A 288 59.86 14.09 -6.29
CA LEU A 288 58.95 15.23 -6.23
C LEU A 288 57.87 15.21 -7.33
N ASN A 289 58.20 14.74 -8.53
CA ASN A 289 57.29 14.77 -9.68
C ASN A 289 56.45 13.50 -9.86
N GLN A 290 56.97 12.29 -9.56
CA GLN A 290 56.26 11.03 -9.83
C GLN A 290 55.76 10.31 -8.56
N GLN A 291 56.44 10.48 -7.42
CA GLN A 291 56.15 9.70 -6.21
C GLN A 291 55.27 10.46 -5.20
N LEU A 292 55.26 11.80 -5.25
CA LEU A 292 54.39 12.63 -4.41
C LEU A 292 52.94 12.72 -4.92
N GLU A 293 52.72 12.55 -6.22
CA GLU A 293 51.37 12.44 -6.81
C GLU A 293 50.78 11.02 -6.68
N ALA A 294 51.59 10.04 -6.28
CA ALA A 294 51.11 8.69 -6.04
C ALA A 294 50.25 8.64 -4.76
N PRO A 295 49.20 7.80 -4.71
CA PRO A 295 48.36 7.69 -3.51
C PRO A 295 49.20 7.32 -2.29
N ILE A 296 49.19 8.18 -1.26
CA ILE A 296 49.98 8.03 -0.02
C ILE A 296 49.68 6.70 0.69
N LEU A 297 48.45 6.18 0.53
CA LEU A 297 48.06 4.82 0.86
C LEU A 297 47.64 4.10 -0.42
N VAL A 298 48.52 3.25 -0.95
CA VAL A 298 48.12 2.19 -1.87
C VAL A 298 47.93 0.92 -1.03
N PRO A 299 46.71 0.56 -0.63
CA PRO A 299 46.47 -0.76 -0.06
C PRO A 299 46.56 -1.77 -1.20
N HIS A 300 47.78 -2.19 -1.50
CA HIS A 300 48.12 -3.22 -2.48
C HIS A 300 47.30 -3.09 -3.77
N ALA A 301 47.60 -2.07 -4.56
CA ALA A 301 47.24 -2.11 -5.97
C ALA A 301 47.93 -3.36 -6.52
N GLN A 302 47.16 -4.28 -7.10
CA GLN A 302 47.73 -5.28 -8.00
C GLN A 302 48.61 -4.51 -8.98
N GLN A 303 49.93 -4.66 -8.85
CA GLN A 303 50.85 -4.26 -9.89
C GLN A 303 50.47 -5.11 -11.10
N LYS A 304 49.71 -4.52 -12.03
CA LYS A 304 49.69 -5.02 -13.39
C LYS A 304 51.09 -4.78 -13.92
N ASN A 305 51.93 -5.81 -13.81
CA ASN A 305 53.18 -5.90 -14.55
C ASN A 305 52.86 -5.64 -16.03
N LYS A 306 53.39 -4.54 -16.55
CA LYS A 306 53.69 -4.34 -17.95
C LYS A 306 55.12 -3.84 -18.02
#